data_AF-A0A2V9UV06-F1
#
_entry.id   AF-A0A2V9UV06-F1
#
_cell.length_a   1.000
_cell.length_b   1.000
_cell.length_c   1.000
_cell.angle_alpha   90.00
_cell.angle_beta   90.00
_cell.angle_gamma   90.00
#
_symmetry.space_group_name_H-M   'P 1'
#
loop_
_entity.id
_entity.type
_entity.pdbx_description
1 polymer ?
#
loop_
_entity_poly.entity_id
_entity_poly.type
_entity_poly.pdbx_seq_one_letter_code
_entity_poly.pdbx_strand_id
1 'polypeptide(L)'
;MSIYKRGEMYWYKFMWNGKTVRESTKQGNDKVARQMEAAHRTSLAKGEVGIREKKPAPSLANFLKNDFVPFVKTKHATKPGTAEYYSDGANMVGKCDWASEPLDKISDQHAQHFAAKYAALSASRINCGLRSAFAARSIWLSSGGNSNGR
;
A
#
# COMPACT_ATOMS: atom_id res chain seq x y z
N MET A 1 -19.23 -28.96 18.39
CA MET A 1 -17.83 -29.12 18.85
C MET A 1 -16.95 -29.20 17.61
N SER A 2 -16.18 -28.15 17.32
CA SER A 2 -15.41 -28.02 16.06
C SER A 2 -13.95 -28.50 16.16
N ILE A 3 -13.46 -28.80 17.36
CA ILE A 3 -12.14 -29.41 17.59
C ILE A 3 -12.28 -30.89 17.96
N TYR A 4 -11.32 -31.71 17.51
CA TYR A 4 -11.22 -33.14 17.84
C TYR A 4 -9.75 -33.57 17.88
N LYS A 5 -9.44 -34.60 18.68
CA LYS A 5 -8.07 -35.11 18.82
C LYS A 5 -7.82 -36.21 17.79
N ARG A 6 -6.66 -36.18 17.12
CA ARG A 6 -6.20 -37.22 16.19
C ARG A 6 -4.75 -37.55 16.51
N GLY A 7 -4.51 -38.71 17.13
CA GLY A 7 -3.22 -39.02 17.75
C GLY A 7 -2.98 -38.11 18.95
N GLU A 8 -1.82 -37.46 19.01
CA GLU A 8 -1.46 -36.54 20.09
C GLU A 8 -1.91 -35.09 19.85
N MET A 9 -2.26 -34.75 18.61
CA MET A 9 -2.55 -33.38 18.19
C MET A 9 -4.05 -33.12 18.05
N TYR A 10 -4.48 -31.91 18.38
CA TYR A 10 -5.82 -31.43 18.10
C TYR A 10 -5.95 -30.93 16.65
N TRP A 11 -7.11 -31.17 16.07
CA TRP A 11 -7.53 -30.70 14.77
C TRP A 11 -8.80 -29.89 14.92
N TYR A 12 -9.08 -28.97 14.00
CA TYR A 12 -10.40 -28.38 13.86
C TYR A 12 -11.04 -28.68 12.51
N LYS A 13 -12.37 -28.64 12.50
CA LYS A 13 -13.21 -28.72 11.32
C LYS A 13 -14.40 -27.77 11.48
N PHE A 14 -14.61 -26.89 10.51
CA PHE A 14 -15.79 -26.04 10.44
C PHE A 14 -16.19 -25.77 8.99
N MET A 15 -17.44 -25.36 8.77
CA MET A 15 -17.91 -24.91 7.46
C MET A 15 -17.70 -23.40 7.33
N TRP A 16 -17.17 -22.98 6.18
CA TRP A 16 -17.00 -21.60 5.77
C TRP A 16 -17.46 -21.46 4.31
N ASN A 17 -18.48 -20.64 4.05
CA ASN A 17 -19.04 -20.40 2.71
C ASN A 17 -19.30 -21.68 1.90
N GLY A 18 -19.94 -22.67 2.53
CA GLY A 18 -20.24 -23.96 1.90
C GLY A 18 -19.03 -24.90 1.73
N LYS A 19 -17.82 -24.46 2.06
CA LYS A 19 -16.61 -25.30 2.06
C LYS A 19 -16.26 -25.77 3.46
N THR A 20 -15.83 -27.02 3.59
CA THR A 20 -15.33 -27.54 4.85
C THR A 20 -13.85 -27.23 5.01
N VAL A 21 -13.50 -26.40 5.99
CA VAL A 21 -12.11 -26.13 6.39
C VAL A 21 -11.71 -27.14 7.46
N ARG A 22 -10.58 -27.81 7.26
CA ARG A 22 -10.04 -28.83 8.18
C ARG A 22 -8.53 -28.70 8.26
N GLU A 23 -8.00 -28.38 9.44
CA GLU A 23 -6.56 -28.24 9.65
C GLU A 23 -6.12 -28.79 11.01
N SER A 24 -4.83 -29.13 11.09
CA SER A 24 -4.18 -29.53 12.33
C SER A 24 -3.73 -28.29 13.09
N THR A 25 -4.04 -28.24 14.39
CA THR A 25 -3.52 -27.18 15.27
C THR A 25 -2.05 -27.40 15.63
N LYS A 26 -1.55 -28.64 15.47
CA LYS A 26 -0.25 -29.10 15.97
C LYS A 26 -0.05 -28.89 17.47
N GLN A 27 -1.14 -28.68 18.22
CA GLN A 27 -1.11 -28.48 19.66
C GLN A 27 -1.71 -29.69 20.37
N GLY A 28 -1.14 -30.03 21.52
CA GLY A 28 -1.66 -31.06 22.44
C GLY A 28 -2.64 -30.53 23.49
N ASN A 29 -2.90 -29.22 23.52
CA ASN A 29 -3.78 -28.55 24.48
C ASN A 29 -5.08 -28.11 23.81
N ASP A 30 -6.22 -28.49 24.40
CA ASP A 30 -7.56 -28.21 23.87
C ASP A 30 -7.90 -26.70 23.87
N LYS A 31 -7.44 -25.94 24.86
CA LYS A 31 -7.69 -24.49 24.96
C LYS A 31 -7.03 -23.73 23.82
N VAL A 32 -5.75 -24.05 23.55
CA VAL A 32 -4.98 -23.44 22.46
C VAL A 32 -5.60 -23.81 21.10
N ALA A 33 -6.07 -25.06 20.96
CA ALA A 33 -6.76 -25.51 19.75
C ALA A 33 -8.04 -24.71 19.46
N ARG A 34 -8.86 -24.42 20.49
CA ARG A 34 -10.05 -23.57 20.33
C ARG A 34 -9.69 -22.14 19.93
N GLN A 35 -8.63 -21.58 20.52
CA GLN A 35 -8.17 -20.23 20.19
C GLN A 35 -7.70 -20.14 18.73
N MET A 36 -6.95 -21.14 18.26
CA MET A 36 -6.51 -21.21 16.86
C MET A 36 -7.68 -21.32 15.89
N GLU A 37 -8.68 -22.14 16.20
CA GLU A 37 -9.91 -22.23 15.39
C GLU A 37 -10.62 -20.87 15.32
N ALA A 38 -10.82 -20.21 16.46
CA ALA A 38 -11.47 -18.92 16.53
C ALA A 38 -10.70 -17.84 15.74
N ALA A 39 -9.37 -17.84 15.84
CA ALA A 39 -8.50 -16.96 15.07
C ALA A 39 -8.62 -17.22 13.57
N HIS A 40 -8.68 -18.49 13.13
CA HIS A 40 -8.84 -18.83 11.72
C HIS A 40 -10.22 -18.42 11.19
N ARG A 41 -11.30 -18.69 11.92
CA ARG A 41 -12.65 -18.20 11.55
C ARG A 41 -12.68 -16.68 11.42
N THR A 42 -12.07 -15.97 12.37
CA THR A 42 -11.97 -14.50 12.34
C THR A 42 -11.13 -14.03 11.15
N SER A 43 -10.04 -14.72 10.82
CA SER A 43 -9.20 -14.42 9.65
C SER A 43 -9.97 -14.61 8.34
N LEU A 44 -10.75 -15.69 8.20
CA LEU A 44 -11.59 -15.92 7.02
C LEU A 44 -12.69 -14.87 6.90
N ALA A 45 -13.33 -14.50 8.01
CA ALA A 45 -14.31 -13.42 8.06
C ALA A 45 -13.69 -12.08 7.64
N LYS A 46 -12.52 -11.73 8.19
CA LYS A 46 -11.74 -10.53 7.83
C LYS A 46 -11.28 -10.55 6.37
N GLY A 47 -10.89 -11.71 5.87
CA GLY A 47 -10.47 -11.92 4.49
C GLY A 47 -11.62 -11.73 3.49
N GLU A 48 -12.84 -12.11 3.86
CA GLU A 48 -14.04 -11.92 3.04
C GLU A 48 -14.53 -10.46 3.03
N VAL A 49 -14.38 -9.72 4.13
CA VAL A 49 -14.61 -8.26 4.15
C VAL A 49 -13.45 -7.45 3.55
N GLY A 50 -12.46 -8.09 2.92
CA GLY A 50 -11.35 -7.41 2.25
C GLY A 50 -10.38 -6.68 3.19
N ILE A 51 -10.46 -6.92 4.50
CA ILE A 51 -9.52 -6.38 5.48
C ILE A 51 -8.29 -7.31 5.51
N ARG A 52 -7.53 -7.32 4.40
CA ARG A 52 -6.11 -7.64 4.48
C ARG A 52 -5.47 -6.48 5.22
N GLU A 53 -4.55 -6.76 6.16
CA GLU A 53 -3.67 -5.74 6.71
C GLU A 53 -3.00 -5.04 5.52
N LYS A 54 -3.45 -3.82 5.21
CA LYS A 54 -2.84 -3.01 4.17
C LYS A 54 -1.41 -2.75 4.63
N LYS A 55 -0.44 -3.14 3.81
CA LYS A 55 0.94 -2.69 4.01
C LYS A 55 0.90 -1.16 4.14
N PRO A 56 1.61 -0.59 5.13
CA PRO A 56 1.64 0.85 5.30
C PRO A 56 2.12 1.47 3.98
N ALA A 57 1.44 2.54 3.53
CA ALA A 57 1.81 3.22 2.32
C ALA A 57 3.27 3.70 2.43
N PRO A 58 4.08 3.57 1.36
CA PRO A 58 5.42 4.14 1.37
C PRO A 58 5.33 5.65 1.54
N SER A 59 6.40 6.27 2.05
CA SER A 59 6.49 7.72 2.06
C SER A 59 6.55 8.27 0.64
N LEU A 60 6.07 9.49 0.45
CA LEU A 60 6.07 10.16 -0.85
C LEU A 60 7.47 10.24 -1.45
N ALA A 61 8.46 10.65 -0.67
CA ALA A 61 9.85 10.75 -1.09
C ALA A 61 10.41 9.40 -1.56
N ASN A 62 10.14 8.32 -0.81
CA ASN A 62 10.62 6.98 -1.16
C ASN A 62 9.98 6.48 -2.46
N PHE A 63 8.66 6.63 -2.60
CA PHE A 63 7.95 6.22 -3.81
C PHE A 63 8.38 7.06 -5.03
N LEU A 64 8.54 8.38 -4.85
CA LEU A 64 9.00 9.26 -5.93
C LEU A 64 10.36 8.81 -6.47
N LYS A 65 11.30 8.50 -5.57
CA LYS A 65 12.67 8.12 -5.92
C LYS A 65 12.76 6.72 -6.52
N ASN A 66 12.13 5.73 -5.87
CA ASN A 66 12.37 4.32 -6.17
C ASN A 66 11.41 3.74 -7.20
N ASP A 67 10.19 4.29 -7.32
CA ASP A 67 9.14 3.75 -8.18
C ASP A 67 8.77 4.73 -9.30
N PHE A 68 8.37 5.96 -8.94
CA PHE A 68 7.80 6.92 -9.88
C PHE A 68 8.81 7.44 -10.92
N VAL A 69 9.98 7.93 -10.49
CA VAL A 69 10.97 8.47 -11.44
C VAL A 69 11.47 7.39 -12.40
N PRO A 70 11.83 6.17 -11.95
CA PRO A 70 12.14 5.06 -12.86
C PRO A 70 10.99 4.75 -13.83
N PHE A 71 9.76 4.65 -13.33
CA PHE A 71 8.58 4.39 -14.16
C PHE A 71 8.39 5.43 -15.26
N VAL A 72 8.47 6.71 -14.92
CA VAL A 72 8.32 7.82 -15.88
C VAL A 72 9.43 7.78 -16.93
N LYS A 73 10.69 7.57 -16.51
CA LYS A 73 11.83 7.48 -17.44
C LYS A 73 11.65 6.33 -18.45
N THR A 74 11.18 5.17 -17.99
CA THR A 74 10.88 4.05 -18.87
C THR A 74 9.68 4.33 -19.77
N LYS A 75 8.57 4.84 -19.22
CA LYS A 75 7.33 5.12 -19.96
C LYS A 75 7.51 6.20 -21.03
N HIS A 76 8.34 7.19 -20.76
CA HIS A 76 8.61 8.31 -21.65
C HIS A 76 10.01 8.25 -22.27
N ALA A 77 10.57 7.04 -22.45
CA ALA A 77 11.89 6.86 -23.05
C ALA A 77 12.03 7.52 -24.44
N THR A 78 10.94 7.58 -25.22
CA THR A 78 10.90 8.22 -26.53
C THR A 78 10.64 9.73 -26.49
N LYS A 79 10.35 10.30 -25.31
CA LYS A 79 10.02 11.72 -25.10
C LYS A 79 10.79 12.25 -23.88
N PRO A 80 12.10 12.53 -24.02
CA PRO A 80 12.97 12.88 -22.89
C PRO A 80 12.48 14.11 -22.13
N GLY A 81 11.97 15.14 -22.80
CA GLY A 81 11.44 16.33 -22.13
C GLY A 81 10.23 16.05 -21.21
N THR A 82 9.40 15.06 -21.53
CA THR A 82 8.32 14.63 -20.62
C THR A 82 8.88 13.87 -19.42
N ALA A 83 9.91 13.04 -19.62
CA ALA A 83 10.56 12.33 -18.52
C ALA A 83 11.27 13.30 -17.55
N GLU A 84 11.97 14.30 -18.09
CA GLU A 84 12.60 15.37 -17.35
C GLU A 84 11.58 16.20 -16.57
N TYR A 85 10.50 16.63 -17.22
CA TYR A 85 9.43 17.39 -16.58
C TYR A 85 8.92 16.70 -15.31
N TYR A 86 8.58 15.42 -15.39
CA TYR A 86 8.07 14.68 -14.24
C TYR A 86 9.15 14.41 -13.18
N SER A 87 10.39 14.14 -13.61
CA SER A 87 11.53 13.92 -12.70
C SER A 87 11.87 15.18 -11.90
N ASP A 88 11.83 16.33 -12.56
CA ASP A 88 12.03 17.64 -11.95
C ASP A 88 10.94 17.97 -10.93
N GLY A 89 9.67 17.77 -11.31
CA GLY A 89 8.55 17.96 -10.40
C GLY A 89 8.64 17.04 -9.19
N ALA A 90 9.05 15.78 -9.38
CA ALA A 90 9.28 14.84 -8.29
C ALA A 90 10.42 15.29 -7.35
N ASN A 91 11.50 15.84 -7.90
CA ASN A 91 12.62 16.37 -7.10
C ASN A 91 12.19 17.58 -6.26
N MET A 92 11.38 18.49 -6.81
CA MET A 92 10.85 19.63 -6.03
C MET A 92 9.94 19.16 -4.89
N VAL A 93 9.00 18.27 -5.19
CA VAL A 93 8.07 17.72 -4.20
C VAL A 93 8.81 16.96 -3.12
N GLY A 94 9.83 16.16 -3.49
CA GLY A 94 10.65 15.38 -2.57
C GLY A 94 11.45 16.21 -1.55
N LYS A 95 11.59 17.52 -1.76
CA LYS A 95 12.26 18.46 -0.83
C LYS A 95 11.29 19.14 0.14
N CYS A 96 10.00 18.86 0.04
CA CYS A 96 9.01 19.41 0.96
C CYS A 96 9.02 18.64 2.28
N ASP A 97 8.68 19.33 3.37
CA ASP A 97 8.75 18.78 4.73
C ASP A 97 7.78 17.59 4.92
N TRP A 98 6.67 17.62 4.19
CA TRP A 98 5.65 16.58 4.13
C TRP A 98 5.98 15.44 3.14
N ALA A 99 7.13 15.49 2.43
CA ALA A 99 7.51 14.40 1.51
C ALA A 99 7.83 13.10 2.25
N SER A 100 8.14 13.17 3.55
CA SER A 100 8.31 11.99 4.41
C SER A 100 6.99 11.34 4.80
N GLU A 101 5.85 11.97 4.52
CA GLU A 101 4.54 11.42 4.86
C GLU A 101 4.12 10.27 3.92
N PRO A 102 3.33 9.31 4.43
CA PRO A 102 2.70 8.26 3.62
C PRO A 102 1.86 8.79 2.45
N LEU A 103 1.90 8.10 1.30
CA LEU A 103 1.15 8.52 0.10
C LEU A 103 -0.36 8.68 0.30
N ASP A 104 -0.95 7.90 1.20
CA ASP A 104 -2.37 7.94 1.53
C ASP A 104 -2.78 9.18 2.34
N LYS A 105 -1.83 9.86 2.98
CA LYS A 105 -2.06 11.13 3.69
C LYS A 105 -1.93 12.37 2.82
N ILE A 106 -1.39 12.23 1.61
CA ILE A 106 -1.25 13.35 0.68
C ILE A 106 -2.64 13.83 0.22
N SER A 107 -2.89 15.11 0.45
CA SER A 107 -4.19 15.78 0.32
C SER A 107 -4.05 17.16 -0.33
N ASP A 108 -5.16 17.83 -0.62
CA ASP A 108 -5.18 19.15 -1.24
C ASP A 108 -4.50 20.23 -0.37
N GLN A 109 -4.49 20.04 0.95
CA GLN A 109 -3.79 20.94 1.86
C GLN A 109 -2.28 20.94 1.58
N HIS A 110 -1.69 19.78 1.27
CA HIS A 110 -0.28 19.68 0.89
C HIS A 110 0.00 20.41 -0.43
N ALA A 111 -0.94 20.36 -1.38
CA ALA A 111 -0.84 21.09 -2.64
C ALA A 111 -0.89 22.62 -2.43
N GLN A 112 -1.75 23.10 -1.52
CA GLN A 112 -1.80 24.51 -1.14
C GLN A 112 -0.49 24.96 -0.46
N HIS A 113 0.03 24.17 0.49
CA HIS A 113 1.32 24.46 1.12
C HIS A 113 2.48 24.46 0.11
N PHE A 114 2.46 23.55 -0.87
CA PHE A 114 3.43 23.53 -1.96
C PHE A 114 3.38 24.81 -2.79
N ALA A 115 2.18 25.21 -3.24
CA ALA A 115 1.99 26.42 -4.03
C ALA A 115 2.43 27.67 -3.26
N ALA A 116 2.13 27.75 -1.96
CA ALA A 116 2.57 28.84 -1.10
C ALA A 116 4.09 28.88 -0.92
N LYS A 117 4.73 27.72 -0.65
CA LYS A 117 6.20 27.60 -0.48
C LYS A 117 6.97 28.04 -1.73
N TYR A 118 6.41 27.78 -2.91
CA TYR A 118 7.02 28.07 -4.19
C TYR A 118 6.36 29.24 -4.94
N ALA A 119 5.64 30.12 -4.24
CA ALA A 119 4.88 31.23 -4.85
C ALA A 119 5.75 32.22 -5.66
N ALA A 120 7.06 32.30 -5.39
CA ALA A 120 8.01 33.10 -6.15
C ALA A 120 8.40 32.49 -7.50
N LEU A 121 8.07 31.22 -7.75
CA LEU A 121 8.33 30.55 -9.02
C LEU A 121 7.20 30.79 -10.02
N SER A 122 7.47 30.52 -11.30
CA SER A 122 6.44 30.59 -12.32
C SER A 122 5.33 29.56 -12.09
N ALA A 123 4.10 29.90 -12.47
CA ALA A 123 2.96 29.00 -12.39
C ALA A 123 3.22 27.64 -13.09
N SER A 124 3.96 27.66 -14.20
CA SER A 124 4.38 26.44 -14.90
C SER A 124 5.24 25.52 -14.02
N ARG A 125 6.18 26.09 -13.25
CA ARG A 125 7.05 25.32 -12.36
C ARG A 125 6.32 24.79 -11.13
N ILE A 126 5.37 25.55 -10.58
CA ILE A 126 4.49 25.07 -9.51
C ILE A 126 3.62 23.90 -10.04
N ASN A 127 3.02 24.07 -11.22
CA ASN A 127 2.21 23.03 -11.87
C ASN A 127 3.01 21.77 -12.17
N CYS A 128 4.30 21.89 -12.50
CA CYS A 128 5.21 20.76 -12.69
C CYS A 128 5.32 19.89 -11.43
N GLY A 129 5.57 20.51 -10.27
CA GLY A 129 5.60 19.79 -9.00
C GLY A 129 4.27 19.12 -8.66
N LEU A 130 3.16 19.87 -8.73
CA LEU A 130 1.83 19.35 -8.43
C LEU A 130 1.44 18.18 -9.34
N ARG A 131 1.68 18.29 -10.65
CA ARG A 131 1.39 17.21 -11.60
C ARG A 131 2.20 15.96 -11.31
N SER A 132 3.47 16.08 -10.93
CA SER A 132 4.27 14.92 -10.51
C SER A 132 3.73 14.28 -9.24
N ALA A 133 3.37 15.05 -8.22
CA ALA A 133 2.81 14.52 -6.97
C ALA A 133 1.49 13.77 -7.20
N PHE A 134 0.56 14.36 -7.95
CA PHE A 134 -0.73 13.73 -8.25
C PHE A 134 -0.59 12.51 -9.16
N ALA A 135 0.30 12.55 -10.15
CA ALA A 135 0.60 11.39 -11.00
C ALA A 135 1.18 10.24 -10.17
N ALA A 136 2.13 10.52 -9.28
CA ALA A 136 2.70 9.52 -8.38
C ALA A 136 1.63 8.86 -7.49
N ARG A 137 0.79 9.68 -6.86
CA ARG A 137 -0.33 9.20 -6.03
C ARG A 137 -1.31 8.34 -6.84
N SER A 138 -1.67 8.78 -8.04
CA SER A 138 -2.57 8.03 -8.92
C SER A 138 -1.97 6.67 -9.30
N ILE A 139 -0.69 6.61 -9.67
CA ILE A 139 -0.01 5.37 -10.04
C ILE A 139 0.01 4.39 -8.86
N TRP A 140 0.29 4.89 -7.65
CA TRP A 140 0.28 4.07 -6.43
C TRP A 140 -1.13 3.54 -6.08
N LEU A 141 -2.17 4.36 -6.24
CA LEU A 141 -3.55 3.90 -6.03
C LEU A 141 -3.96 2.83 -7.07
N SER A 142 -3.57 3.02 -8.33
CA SER A 142 -3.84 2.06 -9.41
C SER A 142 -3.09 0.73 -9.27
N SER A 143 -1.95 0.69 -8.56
CA SER A 143 -1.23 -0.55 -8.25
C SER A 143 -1.79 -1.30 -7.03
N GLY A 144 -2.95 -0.88 -6.51
CA GLY A 144 -3.61 -1.50 -5.37
C GLY A 144 -2.93 -1.19 -4.03
N GLY A 145 -2.16 -0.09 -3.95
CA GLY A 145 -1.40 0.29 -2.76
C GLY A 145 -0.24 -0.65 -2.42
N ASN A 146 0.06 -1.61 -3.31
CA ASN A 146 1.14 -2.57 -3.15
C ASN A 146 2.17 -2.27 -4.24
N SER A 147 3.13 -1.41 -3.94
CA SER A 147 4.39 -1.32 -4.69
C SER A 147 5.24 -2.54 -4.36
N ASN A 148 4.76 -3.74 -4.69
CA ASN A 148 5.64 -4.87 -4.91
C ASN A 148 6.00 -4.82 -6.39
N GLY A 149 7.15 -4.21 -6.67
CA GLY A 149 7.93 -4.52 -7.84
C GLY A 149 8.12 -6.05 -7.95
N ARG A 150 8.16 -6.49 -9.20
CA ARG A 150 8.58 -7.82 -9.65
C ARG A 150 9.77 -8.38 -8.89
#